data_AF-A0A3P6RPI1-F1
#
_entry.id   AF-A0A3P6RPI1-F1
#
_cell.length_a   1.000
_cell.length_b   1.000
_cell.length_c   1.000
_cell.angle_alpha   90.00
_cell.angle_beta   90.00
_cell.angle_gamma   90.00
#
_symmetry.space_group_name_H-M   'P 1'
#
loop_
_entity.id
_entity.type
_entity.pdbx_description
1 polymer ?
#
loop_
_entity_poly.entity_id
_entity_poly.type
_entity_poly.pdbx_seq_one_letter_code
_entity_poly.pdbx_strand_id
1 'polypeptide(L)'
;MEWTLNGEPLFVDGDRVSLKAQGQILAIKKVQMDDFGVYACELWAGNDQLARQVATVTIVGQDGVKIEPKSRRKYNFQPSAVLLTLVLSITLLFATVACCVGFGRIWSSRKVRDRPEPV
;
A
#
# COMPACT_ATOMS: atom_id res chain seq x y z
N MET A 1 -13.11 4.54 11.85
CA MET A 1 -13.87 3.34 11.43
C MET A 1 -13.45 3.02 10.02
N GLU A 2 -13.15 1.77 9.77
CA GLU A 2 -12.67 1.29 8.48
C GLU A 2 -13.51 0.08 8.07
N TRP A 3 -13.82 -0.01 6.78
CA TRP A 3 -14.56 -1.13 6.23
C TRP A 3 -13.61 -2.03 5.43
N THR A 4 -13.75 -3.34 5.62
CA THR A 4 -13.04 -4.33 4.82
C THR A 4 -14.01 -5.29 4.16
N LEU A 5 -13.61 -5.82 3.00
CA LEU A 5 -14.28 -6.91 2.31
C LEU A 5 -13.27 -8.04 2.12
N ASN A 6 -13.56 -9.20 2.71
CA ASN A 6 -12.68 -10.36 2.72
C ASN A 6 -11.28 -10.06 3.29
N GLY A 7 -11.22 -9.15 4.27
CA GLY A 7 -9.98 -8.74 4.95
C GLY A 7 -9.18 -7.65 4.23
N GLU A 8 -9.59 -7.23 3.05
CA GLU A 8 -8.94 -6.14 2.30
C GLU A 8 -9.71 -4.82 2.51
N PRO A 9 -9.04 -3.66 2.55
CA PRO A 9 -9.72 -2.36 2.63
C PRO A 9 -10.75 -2.19 1.51
N LEU A 10 -11.98 -1.84 1.89
CA LEU A 10 -13.07 -1.67 0.94
C LEU A 10 -12.95 -0.32 0.23
N PHE A 11 -12.94 -0.35 -1.11
CA PHE A 11 -12.91 0.85 -1.93
C PHE A 11 -14.29 1.53 -1.96
N VAL A 12 -14.33 2.81 -1.55
CA VAL A 12 -15.54 3.64 -1.52
C VAL A 12 -15.46 4.67 -2.64
N ASP A 13 -16.20 4.44 -3.72
CA ASP A 13 -16.21 5.31 -4.91
C ASP A 13 -17.11 6.55 -4.78
N GLY A 14 -18.01 6.57 -3.80
CA GLY A 14 -18.95 7.65 -3.53
C GLY A 14 -20.23 7.62 -4.38
N ASP A 15 -20.24 6.91 -5.51
CA ASP A 15 -21.39 6.79 -6.40
C ASP A 15 -22.20 5.53 -6.08
N ARG A 16 -21.59 4.36 -6.31
CA ARG A 16 -22.20 3.04 -6.08
C ARG A 16 -22.03 2.63 -4.63
N VAL A 17 -20.83 2.82 -4.09
CA VAL A 17 -20.45 2.43 -2.74
C VAL A 17 -20.17 3.69 -1.94
N SER A 18 -20.93 3.91 -0.88
CA SER A 18 -20.88 5.15 -0.10
C SER A 18 -20.94 4.89 1.40
N LEU A 19 -20.35 5.78 2.18
CA LEU A 19 -20.41 5.76 3.63
C LEU A 19 -21.41 6.79 4.15
N LYS A 20 -22.19 6.40 5.15
CA LYS A 20 -23.17 7.25 5.86
C LYS A 20 -22.95 7.17 7.36
N ALA A 21 -23.63 8.03 8.13
CA ALA A 21 -23.54 8.08 9.59
C ALA A 21 -22.08 8.10 10.09
N GLN A 22 -21.28 9.05 9.58
CA GLN A 22 -19.84 9.18 9.87
C GLN A 22 -19.03 7.88 9.64
N GLY A 23 -19.40 7.07 8.65
CA GLY A 23 -18.69 5.83 8.33
C GLY A 23 -19.26 4.58 8.99
N GLN A 24 -20.30 4.69 9.83
CA GLN A 24 -20.92 3.55 10.51
C GLN A 24 -21.81 2.71 9.59
N ILE A 25 -22.29 3.29 8.49
CA ILE A 25 -23.20 2.60 7.56
C ILE A 25 -22.55 2.56 6.18
N LEU A 26 -22.30 1.35 5.68
CA LEU A 26 -21.90 1.10 4.30
C LEU A 26 -23.14 0.92 3.43
N ALA A 27 -23.30 1.77 2.41
CA ALA A 27 -24.41 1.72 1.47
C ALA A 27 -23.90 1.33 0.07
N ILE A 28 -24.38 0.20 -0.44
CA ILE A 28 -24.07 -0.32 -1.78
C ILE A 28 -25.33 -0.23 -2.63
N LYS A 29 -25.29 0.58 -3.68
CA LYS A 29 -26.35 0.68 -4.70
C LYS A 29 -26.10 -0.32 -5.81
N LYS A 30 -27.16 -0.75 -6.51
CA LYS A 30 -27.08 -1.66 -7.67
C LYS A 30 -26.19 -2.87 -7.35
N VAL A 31 -26.64 -3.68 -6.38
CA VAL A 31 -25.92 -4.87 -5.89
C VAL A 31 -25.53 -5.77 -7.05
N GLN A 32 -24.27 -6.20 -7.07
CA GLN A 32 -23.68 -7.06 -8.07
C GLN A 32 -23.25 -8.37 -7.43
N MET A 33 -23.06 -9.42 -8.24
CA MET A 33 -22.61 -10.71 -7.72
C MET A 33 -21.31 -10.58 -6.93
N ASP A 34 -20.36 -9.77 -7.42
CA ASP A 34 -19.05 -9.54 -6.80
C ASP A 34 -19.08 -8.81 -5.44
N ASP A 35 -20.26 -8.36 -4.99
CA ASP A 35 -20.47 -7.82 -3.65
C ASP A 35 -20.68 -8.93 -2.60
N PHE A 36 -20.67 -10.21 -3.00
CA PHE A 36 -20.65 -11.31 -2.04
C PHE A 36 -19.35 -11.24 -1.19
N GLY A 37 -19.44 -11.67 0.07
CA GLY A 37 -18.26 -11.89 0.90
C GLY A 37 -18.44 -11.56 2.37
N VAL A 38 -17.31 -11.46 3.06
CA VAL A 38 -17.27 -11.16 4.50
C VAL A 38 -16.91 -9.70 4.68
N TYR A 39 -17.88 -8.91 5.13
CA TYR A 39 -17.69 -7.50 5.46
C TYR A 39 -17.29 -7.37 6.93
N ALA A 40 -16.34 -6.49 7.22
CA ALA A 40 -16.05 -6.10 8.60
C ALA A 40 -16.03 -4.58 8.74
N CYS A 41 -16.62 -4.08 9.83
CA CYS A 41 -16.46 -2.72 10.31
C CYS A 41 -15.49 -2.76 11.50
N GLU A 42 -14.40 -2.01 11.38
CA GLU A 42 -13.29 -2.04 12.33
C GLU A 42 -13.06 -0.66 12.92
N LEU A 43 -12.90 -0.60 14.24
CA LEU A 43 -12.56 0.60 14.97
C LEU A 43 -11.11 0.50 15.42
N TRP A 44 -10.28 1.42 14.96
CA TRP A 44 -8.85 1.48 15.25
C TRP A 44 -8.52 2.73 16.06
N ALA A 45 -7.57 2.60 16.99
CA ALA A 45 -6.90 3.70 17.67
C ALA A 45 -5.39 3.53 17.53
N GLY A 46 -4.80 4.21 16.55
CA GLY A 46 -3.42 3.94 16.15
C GLY A 46 -3.27 2.53 15.60
N ASN A 47 -2.42 1.71 16.23
CA ASN A 47 -2.21 0.32 15.86
C ASN A 47 -3.10 -0.68 16.61
N ASP A 48 -3.92 -0.20 17.55
CA ASP A 48 -4.78 -1.06 18.36
C ASP A 48 -6.18 -1.16 17.76
N GLN A 49 -6.62 -2.39 17.48
CA GLN A 49 -7.99 -2.66 17.07
C GLN A 49 -8.89 -2.69 18.30
N LEU A 50 -9.73 -1.66 18.45
CA LEU A 50 -10.64 -1.52 19.60
C LEU A 50 -11.92 -2.35 19.44
N ALA A 51 -12.41 -2.49 18.21
CA ALA A 51 -13.61 -3.28 17.92
C ALA A 51 -13.62 -3.79 16.48
N ARG A 52 -14.28 -4.93 16.28
CA ARG A 52 -14.48 -5.53 14.96
C ARG A 52 -15.84 -6.20 14.90
N GLN A 53 -16.68 -5.78 13.96
CA GLN A 53 -17.98 -6.38 13.71
C GLN A 53 -18.01 -6.97 12.31
N VAL A 54 -18.36 -8.25 12.20
CA VAL A 54 -18.28 -9.02 10.95
C VAL A 54 -19.68 -9.47 10.51
N ALA A 55 -19.96 -9.38 9.22
CA ALA A 55 -21.18 -9.88 8.60
C ALA A 55 -20.86 -10.59 7.28
N THR A 56 -21.47 -11.76 7.05
CA THR A 56 -21.36 -12.47 5.77
C THR A 56 -22.53 -12.07 4.89
N VAL A 57 -22.23 -11.56 3.69
CA VAL A 57 -23.20 -11.14 2.69
C VAL A 57 -23.21 -12.15 1.55
N THR A 58 -24.39 -12.69 1.26
CA THR A 58 -24.63 -13.58 0.13
C THR A 58 -25.54 -12.90 -0.88
N ILE A 59 -25.22 -12.98 -2.16
CA ILE A 59 -26.05 -12.45 -3.23
C ILE A 59 -26.83 -13.61 -3.86
N VAL A 60 -28.15 -13.49 -3.90
CA VAL A 60 -29.04 -14.47 -4.55
C VAL A 60 -29.51 -13.87 -5.86
N GLY A 61 -29.22 -14.55 -6.98
CA GLY A 61 -29.71 -14.16 -8.29
C GLY A 61 -31.22 -14.36 -8.41
N GLN A 62 -31.87 -13.66 -9.36
CA GLN A 62 -33.31 -13.76 -9.59
C GLN A 62 -33.78 -15.19 -9.93
N ASP A 63 -32.87 -16.05 -10.40
CA ASP A 63 -33.16 -17.45 -10.74
C ASP A 63 -32.94 -18.43 -9.58
N GLY A 64 -32.66 -17.94 -8.35
CA GLY A 64 -32.44 -18.78 -7.17
C GLY A 64 -31.15 -19.61 -7.20
N VAL A 65 -30.35 -19.50 -8.26
CA VAL A 65 -29.05 -20.16 -8.38
C VAL A 65 -28.05 -19.44 -7.46
N LYS A 66 -27.59 -20.13 -6.43
CA LYS A 66 -26.46 -19.72 -5.60
C LYS A 66 -25.19 -19.82 -6.45
N ILE A 67 -24.83 -18.75 -7.15
CA ILE A 67 -23.65 -18.72 -7.99
C ILE A 67 -22.43 -18.59 -7.08
N GLU A 68 -21.58 -19.62 -7.07
CA GLU A 68 -20.35 -19.63 -6.30
C GLU A 68 -19.35 -18.59 -6.87
N PRO A 69 -18.58 -17.90 -6.03
CA PRO A 69 -17.64 -16.87 -6.47
C PRO A 69 -16.70 -17.33 -7.57
N LYS A 70 -16.76 -16.67 -8.74
CA LYS A 70 -15.71 -16.82 -9.74
C LYS A 70 -14.45 -16.18 -9.17
N SER A 71 -13.46 -17.01 -8.82
CA SER A 71 -12.20 -16.61 -8.20
C SER A 71 -11.65 -15.33 -8.85
N ARG A 72 -11.66 -14.22 -8.09
CA ARG A 72 -11.12 -12.94 -8.53
C ARG A 72 -9.62 -13.13 -8.76
N ARG A 73 -9.15 -12.98 -10.00
CA ARG A 73 -7.71 -12.83 -10.26
C ARG A 73 -7.23 -11.63 -9.44
N LYS A 74 -6.49 -11.89 -8.35
CA LYS A 74 -5.72 -10.86 -7.66
C LYS A 74 -4.70 -10.33 -8.66
N TYR A 75 -4.96 -9.17 -9.23
CA TYR A 75 -3.91 -8.42 -9.93
C TYR A 75 -2.98 -7.90 -8.85
N ASN A 76 -2.00 -8.71 -8.46
CA ASN A 76 -0.87 -8.24 -7.69
C ASN A 76 -0.18 -7.20 -8.57
N PHE A 77 -0.25 -5.93 -8.18
CA PHE A 77 0.61 -4.90 -8.75
C PHE A 77 2.03 -5.22 -8.29
N GLN A 78 2.65 -6.16 -9.00
CA GLN A 78 4.04 -6.52 -8.83
C GLN A 78 4.83 -5.29 -9.28
N PRO A 79 5.53 -4.57 -8.38
CA PRO A 79 6.33 -3.43 -8.78
C PRO A 79 7.25 -3.91 -9.90
N SER A 80 7.18 -3.25 -11.05
CA SER A 80 7.91 -3.73 -12.22
C SER A 80 9.38 -3.90 -11.85
N ALA A 81 10.02 -4.96 -12.35
CA ALA A 81 11.46 -5.15 -12.15
C ALA A 81 12.25 -3.88 -12.52
N VAL A 82 11.71 -3.08 -13.44
CA VAL A 82 12.19 -1.75 -13.82
C VAL A 82 12.27 -0.78 -12.64
N LEU A 83 11.21 -0.66 -11.81
CA LEU A 83 11.23 0.22 -10.65
C LEU A 83 12.31 -0.19 -9.65
N LEU A 84 12.44 -1.49 -9.39
CA LEU A 84 13.44 -2.02 -8.46
C LEU A 84 14.86 -1.81 -9.00
N THR A 85 15.08 -2.01 -10.30
CA THR A 85 16.38 -1.72 -10.95
C THR A 85 16.73 -0.23 -10.91
N LEU A 86 15.74 0.66 -11.07
CA LEU A 86 15.95 2.11 -11.02
C LEU A 86 16.35 2.57 -9.62
N VAL A 87 15.72 2.04 -8.57
CA VAL A 87 16.08 2.38 -7.18
C VAL A 87 17.49 1.87 -6.84
N LEU A 88 17.84 0.66 -7.28
CA LEU A 88 19.19 0.10 -7.08
C LEU A 88 20.27 0.88 -7.82
N SER A 89 20.02 1.34 -9.05
CA SER A 89 21.01 2.14 -9.80
C SER A 89 21.21 3.52 -9.15
N ILE A 90 20.14 4.18 -8.71
CA ILE A 90 20.20 5.46 -8.02
C ILE A 90 20.98 5.35 -6.71
N THR A 91 20.73 4.32 -5.90
CA THR A 91 21.47 4.11 -4.63
C THR A 91 22.96 3.84 -4.86
N LEU A 92 23.32 3.08 -5.90
CA LEU A 92 24.72 2.85 -6.28
C LEU A 92 25.42 4.15 -6.72
N LEU A 93 24.74 4.99 -7.51
CA LEU A 93 25.26 6.29 -7.93
C LEU A 93 25.53 7.20 -6.73
N PHE A 94 24.62 7.27 -5.77
CA PHE A 94 24.85 8.08 -4.56
C PHE A 94 26.01 7.55 -3.70
N ALA A 95 26.15 6.23 -3.55
CA ALA A 95 27.24 5.63 -2.79
C ALA A 95 28.63 5.88 -3.43
N THR A 96 28.71 5.79 -4.75
CA THR A 96 29.95 6.05 -5.48
C THR A 96 30.35 7.53 -5.40
N VAL A 97 29.40 8.45 -5.57
CA VAL A 97 29.65 9.90 -5.39
C VAL A 97 30.09 10.22 -3.96
N ALA A 98 29.43 9.65 -2.95
CA ALA A 98 29.81 9.85 -1.55
C ALA A 98 31.23 9.35 -1.25
N CYS A 99 31.61 8.17 -1.77
CA CYS A 99 32.97 7.67 -1.68
C CYS A 99 33.97 8.62 -2.35
N CYS A 100 33.73 9.04 -3.59
CA CYS A 100 34.63 9.93 -4.32
C CYS A 100 34.84 11.27 -3.61
N VAL A 101 33.77 11.87 -3.06
CA VAL A 101 33.86 13.13 -2.30
C VAL A 101 34.57 12.91 -0.96
N GLY A 102 34.31 11.78 -0.28
CA GLY A 102 34.98 11.41 0.96
C GLY A 102 36.49 11.21 0.78
N PHE A 103 36.90 10.38 -0.18
CA PHE A 103 38.31 10.14 -0.49
C PHE A 103 39.01 11.39 -1.04
N GLY A 104 38.32 12.21 -1.85
CA GLY A 104 38.84 13.49 -2.34
C GLY A 104 39.12 14.49 -1.22
N ARG A 105 38.23 14.58 -0.21
CA ARG A 105 38.44 15.42 0.98
C ARG A 105 39.57 14.91 1.86
N ILE A 106 39.72 13.59 2.02
CA ILE A 106 40.80 12.98 2.80
C ILE A 106 42.16 13.20 2.13
N TRP A 107 42.25 13.02 0.81
CA TRP A 107 43.49 13.22 0.05
C TRP A 107 43.91 14.69 0.01
N SER A 108 42.95 15.61 -0.17
CA SER A 108 43.18 17.06 -0.07
C SER A 108 43.75 17.46 1.29
N SER A 109 43.13 17.00 2.39
CA SER A 109 43.60 17.29 3.75
C SER A 109 44.97 16.70 4.06
N ARG A 110 45.32 15.54 3.50
CA ARG A 110 46.66 14.94 3.66
C ARG A 110 47.71 15.75 2.90
N LYS A 111 47.41 16.16 1.67
CA LYS A 111 48.30 16.98 0.82
C LYS A 111 48.59 18.37 1.40
N VAL A 112 47.65 18.97 2.13
CA VAL A 112 47.87 20.24 2.85
C VAL A 112 48.82 20.06 4.04
N ARG A 113 48.75 18.92 4.73
CA ARG A 113 49.59 18.61 5.89
C ARG A 113 51.05 18.33 5.51
N ASP A 114 51.27 17.73 4.34
CA ASP A 114 52.60 17.35 3.86
C ASP A 114 53.32 18.48 3.08
N ARG A 115 52.80 19.73 3.09
CA ARG A 115 53.44 20.86 2.41
C ARG A 115 54.65 21.34 3.24
N PRO A 116 55.89 21.34 2.69
CA PRO A 116 57.06 21.84 3.40
C PRO A 116 56.94 23.36 3.65
N GLU A 117 57.38 23.81 4.82
CA GLU A 117 57.38 25.22 5.18
C GLU A 117 58.37 26.01 4.29
N PRO A 118 58.01 27.23 3.87
CA PRO A 118 58.91 28.06 3.08
C PRO A 118 60.12 28.46 3.93
N VAL A 119 61.32 28.26 3.37
CA VAL A 119 62.63 28.65 3.93
C VAL A 119 62.87 30.14 3.73
#